data_AF-A0A903U6Y3-F1
#
_entry.id   AF-A0A903U6Y3-F1
#
_cell.length_a   1.000
_cell.length_b   1.000
_cell.length_c   1.000
_cell.angle_alpha   90.00
_cell.angle_beta   90.00
_cell.angle_gamma   90.00
#
_symmetry.space_group_name_H-M   'P 1'
#
loop_
_entity.id
_entity.type
_entity.pdbx_description
1 polymer ?
#
loop_
_entity_poly.entity_id
_entity_poly.type
_entity_poly.pdbx_seq_one_letter_code
_entity_poly.pdbx_strand_id
1 'polypeptide(L)'
;MLPMKFIIIVLIGTFFSTVTALECYECFTVEKCNGELKDKVVQCSNATAQNMANLLKGFYPNLTAAFVFNGNYQCAAVKFAPQGSPNVSVMAKGCVFDTKESLCKLESVKPSGDFSCISCNTNKCNSGSVLGLNILLMILMIVLSSSVMK
;
A
#
# COMPACT_ATOMS: atom_id res chain seq x y z
N MET A 1 -63.29 -19.30 22.27
CA MET A 1 -63.02 -19.03 20.85
C MET A 1 -62.34 -17.67 20.74
N LEU A 2 -61.02 -17.64 20.49
CA LEU A 2 -60.28 -16.70 19.64
C LEU A 2 -58.79 -17.09 19.70
N PRO A 3 -58.18 -17.64 18.64
CA PRO A 3 -56.78 -18.07 18.67
C PRO A 3 -55.89 -16.91 18.22
N MET A 4 -55.33 -16.14 19.15
CA MET A 4 -54.42 -15.06 18.80
C MET A 4 -52.99 -15.61 18.68
N LYS A 5 -52.65 -16.09 17.48
CA LYS A 5 -51.30 -16.47 17.09
C LYS A 5 -50.41 -15.21 17.14
N PHE A 6 -49.49 -15.15 18.09
CA PHE A 6 -48.40 -14.17 18.08
C PHE A 6 -47.45 -14.51 16.93
N ILE A 7 -47.56 -13.76 15.83
CA ILE A 7 -46.60 -13.79 14.74
C ILE A 7 -45.39 -12.98 15.20
N ILE A 8 -44.37 -13.68 15.69
CA ILE A 8 -43.05 -13.10 15.96
C ILE A 8 -42.38 -12.89 14.59
N ILE A 9 -42.42 -11.66 14.08
CA ILE A 9 -41.66 -11.25 12.91
C ILE A 9 -40.21 -11.08 13.36
N VAL A 10 -39.40 -12.13 13.21
CA VAL A 10 -37.96 -12.05 13.35
C VAL A 10 -37.41 -11.37 12.10
N LEU A 11 -37.18 -10.06 12.18
CA LEU A 11 -36.36 -9.32 11.21
C LEU A 11 -34.91 -9.80 11.37
N ILE A 12 -34.53 -10.79 10.56
CA ILE A 12 -33.13 -11.17 10.36
C ILE A 12 -32.49 -10.01 9.59
N GLY A 13 -31.97 -9.03 10.33
CA GLY A 13 -31.04 -8.05 9.80
C GLY A 13 -29.78 -8.79 9.37
N THR A 14 -29.72 -9.19 8.11
CA THR A 14 -28.47 -9.65 7.49
C THR A 14 -27.50 -8.49 7.55
N PHE A 15 -26.59 -8.53 8.52
CA PHE A 15 -25.35 -7.77 8.47
C PHE A 15 -24.61 -8.23 7.21
N PHE A 16 -24.83 -7.54 6.09
CA PHE A 16 -23.94 -7.64 4.96
C PHE A 16 -22.62 -7.03 5.42
N SER A 17 -21.72 -7.87 5.90
CA SER A 17 -20.30 -7.53 6.04
C SER A 17 -19.80 -7.23 4.63
N THR A 18 -19.88 -5.97 4.21
CA THR A 18 -19.26 -5.55 2.96
C THR A 18 -17.76 -5.75 3.16
N VAL A 19 -17.22 -6.82 2.56
CA VAL A 19 -15.77 -7.00 2.46
C VAL A 19 -15.30 -5.84 1.58
N THR A 20 -14.82 -4.79 2.21
CA THR A 20 -14.30 -3.63 1.49
C THR A 20 -13.02 -4.07 0.79
N ALA A 21 -12.99 -3.95 -0.53
CA ALA A 21 -11.78 -4.21 -1.31
C ALA A 21 -10.69 -3.21 -0.87
N LEU A 22 -9.45 -3.69 -0.76
CA LEU A 22 -8.30 -2.89 -0.34
C LEU A 22 -8.17 -1.63 -1.23
N GLU A 23 -7.97 -0.46 -0.62
CA GLU A 23 -7.73 0.79 -1.32
C GLU A 23 -6.27 1.21 -1.22
N CYS A 24 -5.65 1.64 -2.31
CA CYS A 24 -4.26 2.10 -2.34
C CYS A 24 -4.11 3.42 -3.11
N TYR A 25 -3.06 4.18 -2.83
CA TYR A 25 -2.65 5.28 -3.70
C TYR A 25 -2.06 4.75 -5.01
N GLU A 26 -2.32 5.42 -6.14
CA GLU A 26 -1.86 4.99 -7.46
C GLU A 26 -1.24 6.12 -8.30
N CYS A 27 0.00 5.90 -8.74
CA CYS A 27 0.72 6.78 -9.68
C CYS A 27 1.91 6.00 -10.27
N PHE A 28 2.32 6.28 -11.52
CA PHE A 28 3.32 5.44 -12.23
C PHE A 28 4.51 6.22 -12.82
N THR A 29 4.72 7.47 -12.40
CA THR A 29 5.83 8.32 -12.84
C THR A 29 6.15 9.34 -11.75
N VAL A 30 7.40 9.80 -11.68
CA VAL A 30 7.83 10.84 -10.73
C VAL A 30 6.95 12.08 -10.80
N GLU A 31 6.64 12.58 -12.00
CA GLU A 31 5.80 13.76 -12.22
C GLU A 31 4.39 13.57 -11.65
N LYS A 32 3.69 12.50 -12.05
CA LYS A 32 2.33 12.20 -11.56
C LYS A 32 2.29 11.93 -10.06
N CYS A 33 3.31 11.25 -9.52
CA CYS A 33 3.39 10.94 -8.09
C CYS A 33 3.68 12.17 -7.21
N ASN A 34 4.31 13.21 -7.77
CA ASN A 34 4.55 14.47 -7.08
C ASN A 34 3.50 15.54 -7.41
N GLY A 35 2.72 15.35 -8.48
CA GLY A 35 1.74 16.30 -8.99
C GLY A 35 0.31 15.80 -8.86
N GLU A 36 -0.39 15.73 -10.00
CA GLU A 36 -1.84 15.54 -10.10
C GLU A 36 -2.35 14.22 -9.49
N LEU A 37 -1.55 13.15 -9.48
CA LEU A 37 -1.98 11.83 -9.01
C LEU A 37 -1.44 11.48 -7.62
N LYS A 38 -0.80 12.41 -6.90
CA LYS A 38 -0.15 12.13 -5.61
C LYS A 38 -1.10 11.51 -4.57
N ASP A 39 -2.37 11.90 -4.61
CA ASP A 39 -3.44 11.48 -3.71
C ASP A 39 -4.51 10.62 -4.41
N LYS A 40 -4.27 10.20 -5.67
CA LYS A 40 -5.22 9.36 -6.40
C LYS A 40 -5.34 8.02 -5.69
N VAL A 41 -6.56 7.66 -5.28
CA VAL A 41 -6.88 6.37 -4.66
C VAL A 41 -7.57 5.47 -5.69
N VAL A 42 -7.24 4.18 -5.66
CA VAL A 42 -7.92 3.14 -6.43
C VAL A 42 -8.27 1.96 -5.53
N GLN A 43 -9.35 1.26 -5.88
CA GLN A 43 -9.66 -0.05 -5.32
C GLN A 43 -8.80 -1.12 -6.00
N CYS A 44 -8.27 -2.06 -5.21
CA CYS A 44 -7.45 -3.14 -5.72
C CYS A 44 -8.29 -4.16 -6.47
N SER A 45 -7.81 -4.49 -7.66
CA SER A 45 -8.37 -5.46 -8.58
C SER A 45 -7.23 -6.08 -9.39
N ASN A 46 -7.52 -7.15 -10.12
CA ASN A 46 -6.56 -7.74 -11.06
C ASN A 46 -6.00 -6.70 -12.04
N ALA A 47 -6.83 -5.76 -12.51
CA ALA A 47 -6.41 -4.73 -13.47
C ALA A 47 -5.42 -3.74 -12.84
N THR A 48 -5.72 -3.20 -11.66
CA THR A 48 -4.83 -2.25 -10.98
C THR A 48 -3.55 -2.91 -10.49
N ALA A 49 -3.64 -4.18 -10.04
CA ALA A 49 -2.47 -4.98 -9.67
C ALA A 49 -1.55 -5.28 -10.85
N GLN A 50 -2.11 -5.55 -12.03
CA GLN A 50 -1.32 -5.84 -13.23
C GLN A 50 -0.52 -4.63 -13.72
N ASN A 51 -1.07 -3.41 -13.60
CA ASN A 51 -0.37 -2.18 -13.96
C ASN A 51 0.93 -2.03 -13.15
N MET A 52 0.85 -2.22 -11.84
CA MET A 52 2.02 -2.16 -10.96
C MET A 52 2.98 -3.32 -11.21
N ALA A 53 2.47 -4.54 -11.42
CA ALA A 53 3.30 -5.70 -11.72
C ALA A 53 4.18 -5.50 -12.97
N ASN A 54 3.64 -4.86 -14.02
CA ASN A 54 4.39 -4.58 -15.23
C ASN A 54 5.58 -3.63 -15.00
N LEU A 55 5.41 -2.61 -14.15
CA LEU A 55 6.49 -1.71 -13.75
C LEU A 55 7.53 -2.44 -12.89
N LEU A 56 7.07 -3.25 -11.93
CA LEU A 56 7.93 -3.93 -10.96
C LEU A 56 8.80 -5.03 -11.57
N LYS A 57 8.44 -5.60 -12.73
CA LYS A 57 9.27 -6.59 -13.45
C LYS A 57 10.70 -6.11 -13.73
N GLY A 58 10.90 -4.80 -13.90
CA GLY A 58 12.24 -4.22 -14.10
C GLY A 58 13.14 -4.33 -12.86
N PHE A 59 12.56 -4.42 -11.66
CA PHE A 59 13.28 -4.53 -10.39
C PHE A 59 13.21 -5.94 -9.79
N TYR A 60 12.17 -6.71 -10.13
CA TYR A 60 11.90 -8.04 -9.59
C TYR A 60 11.69 -9.04 -10.75
N PRO A 61 12.76 -9.66 -11.27
CA PRO A 61 12.66 -10.58 -12.41
C PRO A 61 11.77 -11.79 -12.13
N ASN A 62 11.79 -12.29 -10.89
CA ASN A 62 11.03 -13.46 -10.44
C ASN A 62 9.66 -13.10 -9.84
N LEU A 63 9.17 -11.88 -10.05
CA LEU A 63 7.96 -11.36 -9.41
C LEU A 63 6.72 -12.26 -9.61
N THR A 64 6.52 -12.75 -10.84
CA THR A 64 5.35 -13.58 -11.15
C THR A 64 5.35 -14.91 -10.39
N ALA A 65 6.53 -15.49 -10.14
CA ALA A 65 6.65 -16.73 -9.36
C ALA A 65 6.41 -16.50 -7.85
N ALA A 66 6.55 -15.26 -7.39
CA ALA A 66 6.32 -14.87 -6.01
C ALA A 66 4.85 -14.52 -5.71
N PHE A 67 4.04 -14.25 -6.74
CA PHE A 67 2.63 -13.90 -6.58
C PHE A 67 1.79 -15.06 -6.02
N VAL A 68 0.82 -14.69 -5.19
CA VAL A 68 -0.21 -15.57 -4.65
C VAL A 68 -1.55 -15.12 -5.22
N PHE A 69 -2.10 -15.88 -6.15
CA PHE A 69 -3.38 -15.58 -6.80
C PHE A 69 -4.58 -16.07 -5.95
N ASN A 70 -4.70 -15.55 -4.73
CA ASN A 70 -5.76 -15.87 -3.77
C ASN A 70 -6.90 -14.82 -3.73
N GLY A 71 -6.85 -13.82 -4.61
CA GLY A 71 -7.77 -12.68 -4.60
C GLY A 71 -7.43 -11.58 -3.59
N ASN A 72 -6.33 -11.74 -2.83
CA ASN A 72 -5.80 -10.70 -1.95
C ASN A 72 -4.78 -9.83 -2.71
N TYR A 73 -4.63 -8.61 -2.18
CA TYR A 73 -3.74 -7.60 -2.72
C TYR A 73 -2.97 -6.94 -1.58
N GLN A 74 -1.90 -6.25 -1.94
CA GLN A 74 -1.13 -5.39 -1.06
C GLN A 74 -0.91 -4.04 -1.75
N CYS A 75 -0.87 -2.96 -0.97
CA CYS A 75 -0.43 -1.67 -1.46
C CYS A 75 1.10 -1.64 -1.53
N ALA A 76 1.64 -1.10 -2.60
CA ALA A 76 3.07 -0.93 -2.79
C ALA A 76 3.43 0.52 -3.14
N ALA A 77 4.61 0.95 -2.73
CA ALA A 77 5.28 2.16 -3.22
C ALA A 77 6.75 1.86 -3.47
N VAL A 78 7.27 2.27 -4.62
CA VAL A 78 8.69 2.11 -4.99
C VAL A 78 9.27 3.44 -5.45
N LYS A 79 10.55 3.64 -5.15
CA LYS A 79 11.30 4.83 -5.52
C LYS A 79 12.73 4.42 -5.86
N PHE A 80 13.27 4.94 -6.96
CA PHE A 80 14.64 4.67 -7.38
C PHE A 80 15.36 5.94 -7.83
N ALA A 81 16.55 6.16 -7.29
CA ALA A 81 17.49 7.20 -7.73
C ALA A 81 18.79 6.51 -8.21
N PRO A 82 19.24 6.73 -9.46
CA PRO A 82 20.50 6.16 -9.95
C PRO A 82 21.71 6.68 -9.15
N GLN A 83 22.75 5.86 -9.03
CA GLN A 83 23.98 6.28 -8.35
C GLN A 83 24.59 7.52 -9.03
N GLY A 84 24.97 8.52 -8.22
CA GLY A 84 25.54 9.77 -8.72
C GLY A 84 24.51 10.77 -9.28
N SER A 85 23.21 10.42 -9.26
CA SER A 85 22.12 11.35 -9.59
C SER A 85 21.45 11.86 -8.32
N PRO A 86 21.27 13.18 -8.15
CA PRO A 86 20.43 13.73 -7.08
C PRO A 86 18.94 13.51 -7.35
N ASN A 87 18.56 13.15 -8.58
CA ASN A 87 17.19 13.05 -9.02
C ASN A 87 16.67 11.61 -8.99
N VAL A 88 15.42 11.49 -8.54
CA VAL A 88 14.62 10.27 -8.59
C VAL A 88 14.23 10.03 -10.05
N SER A 89 14.52 8.83 -10.55
CA SER A 89 14.19 8.43 -11.93
C SER A 89 12.91 7.61 -12.00
N VAL A 90 12.60 6.85 -10.95
CA VAL A 90 11.37 6.05 -10.86
C VAL A 90 10.67 6.34 -9.55
N MET A 91 9.37 6.58 -9.63
CA MET A 91 8.47 6.60 -8.49
C MET A 91 7.15 6.02 -8.93
N ALA A 92 6.65 5.05 -8.18
CA ALA A 92 5.35 4.46 -8.43
C ALA A 92 4.68 4.02 -7.14
N LYS A 93 3.35 4.10 -7.13
CA LYS A 93 2.46 3.62 -6.08
C LYS A 93 1.34 2.84 -6.75
N GLY A 94 0.88 1.76 -6.13
CA GLY A 94 -0.28 1.03 -6.65
C GLY A 94 -0.63 -0.20 -5.84
N CYS A 95 -1.67 -0.88 -6.28
CA CYS A 95 -1.98 -2.24 -5.85
C CYS A 95 -1.01 -3.22 -6.49
N VAL A 96 -0.67 -4.30 -5.81
CA VAL A 96 0.01 -5.45 -6.40
C VAL A 96 -0.63 -6.72 -5.81
N PHE A 97 -0.54 -7.82 -6.55
CA PHE A 97 -0.95 -9.12 -6.03
C PHE A 97 -0.20 -9.42 -4.73
N ASP A 98 -0.87 -10.13 -3.82
CA ASP A 98 -0.22 -10.65 -2.64
C ASP A 98 0.97 -11.54 -3.03
N THR A 99 1.98 -11.62 -2.17
CA THR A 99 3.23 -12.35 -2.45
C THR A 99 3.55 -13.29 -1.29
N LYS A 100 4.19 -14.43 -1.58
CA LYS A 100 4.54 -15.44 -0.55
C LYS A 100 5.34 -14.84 0.60
N GLU A 101 6.23 -13.92 0.25
CA GLU A 101 6.91 -13.02 1.15
C GLU A 101 6.56 -11.60 0.71
N SER A 102 6.30 -10.69 1.66
CA SER A 102 5.97 -9.27 1.38
C SER A 102 6.81 -8.70 0.23
N LEU A 103 6.21 -7.96 -0.71
CA LEU A 103 6.86 -7.53 -1.96
C LEU A 103 8.29 -7.01 -1.76
N CYS A 104 8.50 -6.16 -0.76
CA CYS A 104 9.80 -5.53 -0.51
C CYS A 104 10.88 -6.45 0.09
N LYS A 105 10.51 -7.66 0.50
CA LYS A 105 11.44 -8.71 0.95
C LYS A 105 11.95 -9.57 -0.20
N LEU A 106 11.28 -9.55 -1.35
CA LEU A 106 11.71 -10.29 -2.52
C LEU A 106 13.08 -9.82 -2.98
N GLU A 107 13.86 -10.75 -3.52
CA GLU A 107 15.13 -10.43 -4.14
C GLU A 107 14.90 -9.49 -5.34
N SER A 108 15.46 -8.30 -5.24
CA SER A 108 15.40 -7.27 -6.29
C SER A 108 16.74 -7.20 -7.00
N VAL A 109 16.72 -7.13 -8.32
CA VAL A 109 17.86 -6.69 -9.10
C VAL A 109 17.91 -5.18 -8.97
N LYS A 110 18.73 -4.71 -8.04
CA LYS A 110 18.92 -3.28 -7.77
C LYS A 110 19.99 -2.77 -8.74
N PRO A 111 19.65 -1.94 -9.74
CA PRO A 111 20.67 -1.22 -10.49
C PRO A 111 21.46 -0.33 -9.51
N SER A 112 22.71 0.01 -9.83
CA SER A 112 23.52 0.89 -8.97
C SER A 112 22.78 2.19 -8.66
N GLY A 113 22.41 2.38 -7.38
CA GLY A 113 21.59 3.49 -6.93
C GLY A 113 20.78 3.16 -5.68
N ASP A 114 19.99 4.14 -5.23
CA ASP A 114 19.15 4.03 -4.05
C ASP A 114 17.74 3.56 -4.45
N PHE A 115 17.42 2.32 -4.07
CA PHE A 115 16.09 1.73 -4.25
C PHE A 115 15.36 1.64 -2.91
N SER A 116 14.15 2.20 -2.84
CA SER A 116 13.26 2.13 -1.68
C SER A 116 11.95 1.44 -2.06
N CYS A 117 11.44 0.60 -1.17
CA CYS A 117 10.19 -0.13 -1.34
C CYS A 117 9.39 -0.11 -0.03
N ILE A 118 8.08 0.12 -0.13
CA ILE A 118 7.10 -0.06 0.94
C ILE A 118 6.02 -1.01 0.43
N SER A 119 5.65 -2.01 1.23
CA SER A 119 4.51 -2.89 0.96
C SER A 119 3.73 -3.18 2.24
N CYS A 120 2.41 -3.16 2.15
CA CYS A 120 1.50 -3.25 3.28
C CYS A 120 0.08 -3.65 2.84
N ASN A 121 -0.74 -4.18 3.75
CA ASN A 121 -2.05 -4.79 3.46
C ASN A 121 -3.23 -4.05 4.12
N THR A 122 -3.05 -2.75 4.40
CA THR A 122 -4.09 -1.88 4.98
C THR A 122 -4.41 -0.72 4.04
N ASN A 123 -5.60 -0.13 4.16
CA ASN A 123 -6.04 0.92 3.25
C ASN A 123 -5.06 2.10 3.26
N LYS A 124 -4.66 2.53 2.06
CA LYS A 124 -3.89 3.76 1.79
C LYS A 124 -2.54 3.82 2.52
N CYS A 125 -2.00 2.66 2.91
CA CYS A 125 -0.75 2.58 3.66
C CYS A 125 0.50 2.92 2.84
N ASN A 126 0.38 3.00 1.51
CA ASN A 126 1.45 3.36 0.58
C ASN A 126 1.58 4.87 0.30
N SER A 127 1.16 5.73 1.25
CA SER A 127 1.22 7.19 1.12
C SER A 127 2.64 7.74 0.96
N GLY A 128 3.66 7.00 1.43
CA GLY A 128 5.07 7.43 1.33
C GLY A 128 5.47 8.52 2.32
N SER A 129 4.57 8.96 3.21
CA SER A 129 4.85 9.95 4.27
C SER A 129 5.49 9.34 5.52
N VAL A 130 5.49 8.01 5.65
CA VAL A 130 5.86 7.30 6.89
C VAL A 130 7.38 7.19 7.10
N LEU A 131 8.19 7.43 6.07
CA LEU A 131 9.67 7.43 6.20
C LEU A 131 10.23 8.76 6.72
N GLY A 132 9.50 9.88 6.57
CA GLY A 132 9.94 11.21 7.05
C GLY A 132 9.32 11.64 8.38
N LEU A 133 8.10 11.17 8.71
CA LEU A 133 7.39 11.63 9.91
C LEU A 133 7.84 10.94 11.20
N ASN A 134 8.25 9.68 11.15
CA ASN A 134 8.66 8.94 12.36
C ASN A 134 9.96 9.48 12.98
N ILE A 135 10.86 10.04 12.18
CA ILE A 135 12.08 10.69 12.70
C ILE A 135 11.71 12.01 13.39
N LEU A 136 10.77 12.79 12.83
CA LEU A 136 10.35 14.05 13.42
C LEU A 136 9.55 13.85 14.73
N LEU A 137 8.70 12.81 14.79
CA LEU A 137 7.97 12.43 16.01
C LEU A 137 8.91 11.92 17.11
N MET A 138 9.95 11.15 16.76
CA MET A 138 10.94 10.71 17.74
C MET A 138 11.78 11.89 18.28
N ILE A 139 12.15 12.86 17.44
CA ILE A 139 12.89 14.06 17.89
C ILE A 139 12.02 14.93 18.82
N LEU A 140 10.72 15.10 18.52
CA LEU A 140 9.81 15.87 19.38
C LEU A 140 9.66 15.25 20.78
N MET A 141 9.59 13.92 20.86
CA MET A 141 9.47 13.18 22.12
C MET A 141 10.72 13.31 23.00
N ILE A 142 11.92 13.38 22.41
CA ILE A 142 13.19 13.58 23.14
C ILE A 142 13.32 15.02 23.67
N VAL A 143 12.87 16.01 22.91
CA VAL A 143 12.90 17.41 23.36
C VAL A 143 11.92 17.65 24.51
N LEU A 144 10.73 17.05 24.45
CA LEU A 144 9.73 17.17 25.52
C LEU A 144 10.16 16.46 26.81
N SER A 145 10.77 15.28 26.73
CA SER A 145 11.28 14.58 27.93
C SER A 145 12.46 15.31 28.59
N SER A 146 13.25 16.05 27.82
CA SER A 146 14.37 16.86 28.33
C SER A 146 13.91 18.12 29.08
N SER A 147 12.68 18.62 28.83
CA SER A 147 12.12 19.78 29.52
C SER A 147 11.38 19.47 30.83
N VAL A 148 11.13 18.19 31.13
CA VAL A 148 10.49 17.75 32.39
C VAL A 148 11.52 17.44 33.48
N MET A 149 12.80 17.44 33.13
CA MET A 149 13.92 17.21 34.06
C MET A 149 14.73 18.50 34.24
N LYS A 150 14.06 19.54 34.74
CA LYS A 150 14.70 20.75 35.27
C LYS A 150 13.89 21.32 36.42
#